data_AF-A0A519GKK5-F1
#
_entry.id   AF-A0A519GKK5-F1
#
_cell.length_a   1.000
_cell.length_b   1.000
_cell.length_c   1.000
_cell.angle_alpha   90.00
_cell.angle_beta   90.00
_cell.angle_gamma   90.00
#
_symmetry.space_group_name_H-M   'P 1'
#
loop_
_entity.id
_entity.type
_entity.pdbx_description
1 polymer ?
#
loop_
_entity_poly.entity_id
_entity_poly.type
_entity_poly.pdbx_seq_one_letter_code
_entity_poly.pdbx_strand_id
1 'polypeptide(L)'
;VGIRPNTALAESMRLYCNRGIVVNDTMQTVTDARIYSVGECAAHRGIAYGLVAPLFEQAKVAANHLAQFGIGRYMGSLTSTKLKVTGIDLFSAGEFMGGEGCEEIVMSDPFGGVYKKLVIKDDKLIGACLYGDTVDGSWYFKLLRDGRSVSDIREKLMFGESNIGDVGHEGHSSAATMPDEAEVCGCNGVSKGTICKAIKDKGLFTLDEVKKHTKASASCGSCTGLVEQILMFTAGGDYSAAPKKKAICGCTDASHKDVRDAIRAQKYLTHAEVYEGLGWRTPNGCATCRPAVNYYLISTWPKEAKDDPQSRFVNERSHANIQKDGTYSVIPRMWGGHTTPDELRRIADAADKYKIPTVKVTGGQRIDLLGVKKEDLAGVWKDIGMPSGFAYGKSLRTVKTCVGSEWCRFGTQDSTQMGKDLEHALWAMYSPHKVKLAVSGCPRNCAEAGI
;
A
#
# COMPACT_ATOMS: atom_id res chain seq x y z
N VAL A 1 19.35 10.48 -6.34
CA VAL A 1 18.51 9.59 -5.51
C VAL A 1 17.51 8.91 -6.44
N GLY A 2 17.40 7.59 -6.39
CA GLY A 2 16.61 6.77 -7.32
C GLY A 2 17.10 5.33 -7.33
N ILE A 3 16.27 4.40 -7.80
CA ILE A 3 16.65 2.98 -7.94
C ILE A 3 17.58 2.80 -9.14
N ARG A 4 18.50 1.83 -9.05
CA ARG A 4 19.41 1.45 -10.14
C ARG A 4 19.20 -0.02 -10.52
N PRO A 5 19.06 -0.34 -11.81
CA PRO A 5 19.04 -1.72 -12.30
C PRO A 5 20.24 -2.51 -11.77
N ASN A 6 19.99 -3.70 -11.20
CA ASN A 6 21.06 -4.58 -10.74
C ASN A 6 21.58 -5.42 -11.92
N THR A 7 22.65 -4.94 -12.56
CA THR A 7 23.23 -5.53 -13.79
C THR A 7 24.49 -6.35 -13.55
N ALA A 8 25.01 -6.42 -12.32
CA ALA A 8 26.34 -6.98 -12.03
C ALA A 8 26.54 -8.43 -12.54
N LEU A 9 25.52 -9.27 -12.43
CA LEU A 9 25.55 -10.64 -12.95
C LEU A 9 25.54 -10.69 -14.48
N ALA A 10 24.75 -9.84 -15.13
CA ALA A 10 24.69 -9.78 -16.59
C ALA A 10 26.00 -9.28 -17.18
N GLU A 11 26.61 -8.27 -16.56
CA GLU A 11 27.92 -7.73 -16.95
C GLU A 11 29.03 -8.77 -16.82
N SER A 12 29.06 -9.55 -15.72
CA SER A 12 30.06 -10.60 -15.54
C SER A 12 29.92 -11.74 -16.56
N MET A 13 28.70 -11.97 -17.06
CA MET A 13 28.40 -12.89 -18.17
C MET A 13 28.61 -12.25 -19.56
N ARG A 14 29.10 -11.00 -19.63
CA ARG A 14 29.31 -10.24 -20.87
C ARG A 14 28.03 -9.99 -21.69
N LEU A 15 26.88 -9.93 -21.03
CA LEU A 15 25.64 -9.48 -21.65
C LEU A 15 25.68 -7.96 -21.82
N TYR A 16 25.08 -7.46 -22.90
CA TYR A 16 25.01 -6.03 -23.15
C TYR A 16 24.09 -5.34 -22.14
N CYS A 17 24.67 -4.41 -21.37
CA CYS A 17 23.98 -3.60 -20.38
C CYS A 17 24.11 -2.11 -20.75
N ASN A 18 22.98 -1.41 -20.80
CA ASN A 18 22.91 0.03 -20.98
C ASN A 18 21.66 0.56 -20.29
N ARG A 19 21.84 1.27 -19.16
CA ARG A 19 20.76 1.66 -18.23
C ARG A 19 19.91 0.47 -17.71
N GLY A 20 20.42 -0.76 -17.81
CA GLY A 20 19.75 -2.03 -17.51
C GLY A 20 20.25 -3.14 -18.46
N ILE A 21 19.83 -4.38 -18.26
CA ILE A 21 20.13 -5.52 -19.13
C ILE A 21 19.32 -5.35 -20.41
N VAL A 22 19.97 -5.20 -21.56
CA VAL A 22 19.28 -4.82 -22.79
C VAL A 22 18.54 -6.00 -23.39
N VAL A 23 17.24 -5.82 -23.64
CA VAL A 23 16.35 -6.84 -24.18
C VAL A 23 15.65 -6.42 -25.46
N ASN A 24 15.32 -7.41 -26.29
CA ASN A 24 14.52 -7.24 -27.51
C ASN A 24 13.00 -7.28 -27.20
N ASP A 25 12.15 -7.21 -28.22
CA ASP A 25 10.68 -7.21 -28.07
C ASP A 25 10.10 -8.53 -27.53
N THR A 26 10.89 -9.60 -27.41
CA THR A 26 10.49 -10.89 -26.80
C THR A 26 11.07 -11.09 -25.40
N MET A 27 11.71 -10.05 -24.84
CA MET A 27 12.36 -10.04 -23.53
C MET A 27 13.63 -10.91 -23.43
N GLN A 28 14.13 -11.40 -24.56
CA GLN A 28 15.44 -12.04 -24.64
C GLN A 28 16.54 -10.97 -24.56
N THR A 29 17.67 -11.30 -23.93
CA THR A 29 18.82 -10.41 -23.98
C THR A 29 19.37 -10.32 -25.40
N VAL A 30 19.85 -9.15 -25.78
CA VAL A 30 20.31 -8.93 -27.17
C VAL A 30 21.62 -9.64 -27.51
N THR A 31 22.36 -10.10 -26.50
CA THR A 31 23.66 -10.79 -26.67
C THR A 31 23.51 -12.31 -26.60
N ASP A 32 22.58 -12.84 -25.80
CA ASP A 32 22.30 -14.28 -25.71
C ASP A 32 20.79 -14.53 -25.66
N ALA A 33 20.25 -15.09 -26.75
CA ALA A 33 18.83 -15.36 -26.90
C ALA A 33 18.29 -16.44 -25.94
N ARG A 34 19.16 -17.18 -25.24
CA ARG A 34 18.75 -18.18 -24.24
C ARG A 34 18.45 -17.55 -22.89
N ILE A 35 18.92 -16.32 -22.66
CA ILE A 35 18.77 -15.58 -21.41
C ILE A 35 17.68 -14.53 -21.60
N TYR A 36 16.79 -14.43 -20.63
CA TYR A 36 15.72 -13.43 -20.59
C TYR A 36 15.98 -12.46 -19.44
N SER A 37 15.55 -11.22 -19.63
CA SER A 37 15.46 -10.25 -18.54
C SER A 37 14.08 -9.62 -18.57
N VAL A 38 13.44 -9.61 -17.40
CA VAL A 38 12.17 -8.93 -17.12
C VAL A 38 12.35 -8.25 -15.77
N GLY A 39 11.58 -7.22 -15.49
CA GLY A 39 11.73 -6.52 -14.21
C GLY A 39 12.31 -5.12 -14.36
N GLU A 40 12.62 -4.54 -13.19
CA GLU A 40 13.31 -3.25 -13.10
C GLU A 40 14.75 -3.31 -13.64
N CYS A 41 15.31 -4.53 -13.78
CA CYS A 41 16.65 -4.71 -14.33
C CYS A 41 16.68 -4.76 -15.87
N ALA A 42 15.54 -4.87 -16.54
CA ALA A 42 15.46 -4.96 -18.00
C ALA A 42 15.38 -3.57 -18.64
N ALA A 43 16.23 -3.33 -19.65
CA ALA A 43 16.19 -2.15 -20.49
C ALA A 43 15.66 -2.52 -21.89
N HIS A 44 14.41 -2.14 -22.18
CA HIS A 44 13.79 -2.34 -23.48
C HIS A 44 13.79 -1.02 -24.25
N ARG A 45 14.33 -1.03 -25.48
CA ARG A 45 14.44 0.17 -26.34
C ARG A 45 15.05 1.39 -25.63
N GLY A 46 16.04 1.14 -24.77
CA GLY A 46 16.74 2.18 -24.00
C GLY A 46 16.04 2.66 -22.73
N ILE A 47 14.89 2.08 -22.37
CA ILE A 47 14.10 2.45 -21.19
C ILE A 47 14.09 1.29 -20.18
N ALA A 48 14.43 1.59 -18.93
CA ALA A 48 14.23 0.69 -17.80
C ALA A 48 13.09 1.23 -16.92
N TYR A 49 12.04 0.42 -16.74
CA TYR A 49 10.84 0.82 -16.00
C TYR A 49 10.97 0.47 -14.52
N GLY A 50 10.72 1.44 -13.64
CA GLY A 50 10.63 1.24 -12.18
C GLY A 50 9.19 1.10 -11.67
N LEU A 51 8.31 0.47 -12.46
CA LEU A 51 6.87 0.42 -12.20
C LEU A 51 6.31 -0.99 -12.41
N VAL A 52 5.41 -1.40 -11.51
CA VAL A 52 4.84 -2.75 -11.48
C VAL A 52 4.07 -3.13 -12.76
N ALA A 53 3.32 -2.20 -13.37
CA ALA A 53 2.51 -2.50 -14.55
C ALA A 53 3.36 -2.91 -15.78
N PRO A 54 4.38 -2.12 -16.19
CA PRO A 54 5.31 -2.53 -17.24
C PRO A 54 5.96 -3.90 -16.98
N LEU A 55 6.27 -4.19 -15.72
CA LEU A 55 6.90 -5.45 -15.32
C LEU A 55 6.00 -6.67 -15.55
N PHE A 56 4.69 -6.54 -15.31
CA PHE A 56 3.75 -7.61 -15.64
C PHE A 56 3.58 -7.80 -17.14
N GLU A 57 3.58 -6.73 -17.93
CA GLU A 57 3.54 -6.81 -19.39
C GLU A 57 4.77 -7.53 -19.94
N GLN A 58 5.97 -7.17 -19.46
CA GLN A 58 7.23 -7.86 -19.79
C GLN A 58 7.16 -9.35 -19.43
N ALA A 59 6.73 -9.68 -18.21
CA ALA A 59 6.60 -11.07 -17.77
C ALA A 59 5.62 -11.87 -18.64
N LYS A 60 4.49 -11.27 -19.04
CA LYS A 60 3.50 -11.90 -19.92
C LYS A 60 4.08 -12.18 -21.30
N VAL A 61 4.86 -11.26 -21.86
CA VAL A 61 5.53 -11.47 -23.16
C VAL A 61 6.60 -12.56 -23.06
N ALA A 62 7.45 -12.51 -22.04
CA ALA A 62 8.47 -13.53 -21.80
C ALA A 62 7.86 -14.93 -21.62
N ALA A 63 6.77 -15.04 -20.84
CA ALA A 63 6.07 -16.31 -20.63
C ALA A 63 5.46 -16.86 -21.91
N ASN A 64 4.82 -16.02 -22.74
CA ASN A 64 4.28 -16.44 -24.03
C ASN A 64 5.37 -16.94 -24.98
N HIS A 65 6.54 -16.31 -24.97
CA HIS A 65 7.66 -16.73 -25.79
C HIS A 65 8.29 -18.04 -25.29
N LEU A 66 8.53 -18.17 -23.98
CA LEU A 66 9.05 -19.40 -23.37
C LEU A 66 8.11 -20.60 -23.57
N ALA A 67 6.80 -20.37 -23.56
CA ALA A 67 5.78 -21.37 -23.87
C ALA A 67 5.64 -21.68 -25.38
N GLN A 68 6.47 -21.07 -26.23
CA GLN A 68 6.48 -21.26 -27.69
C GLN A 68 5.16 -20.89 -28.39
N PHE A 69 4.32 -20.06 -27.77
CA PHE A 69 3.11 -19.58 -28.43
C PHE A 69 3.40 -18.52 -29.50
N GLY A 70 4.44 -17.69 -29.29
CA GLY A 70 4.90 -16.71 -30.29
C GLY A 70 3.93 -15.54 -30.57
N ILE A 71 2.89 -15.36 -29.76
CA ILE A 71 1.79 -14.41 -30.00
C ILE A 71 1.99 -13.01 -29.41
N GLY A 72 3.09 -12.73 -28.71
CA GLY A 72 3.27 -11.48 -27.95
C GLY A 72 4.61 -10.82 -28.22
N ARG A 73 4.59 -9.49 -28.38
CA ARG A 73 5.76 -8.61 -28.41
C ARG A 73 5.56 -7.46 -27.45
N TYR A 74 6.59 -7.11 -26.70
CA TYR A 74 6.60 -5.94 -25.84
C TYR A 74 7.04 -4.73 -26.65
N MET A 75 6.15 -3.74 -26.77
CA MET A 75 6.38 -2.53 -27.58
C MET A 75 6.82 -1.32 -26.74
N GLY A 76 7.01 -1.52 -25.43
CA GLY A 76 7.16 -0.45 -24.44
C GLY A 76 5.82 -0.11 -23.80
N SER A 77 5.87 0.27 -22.52
CA SER A 77 4.68 0.67 -21.76
C SER A 77 4.55 2.19 -21.72
N LEU A 78 3.32 2.67 -21.87
CA LEU A 78 2.95 4.03 -21.48
C LEU A 78 2.81 4.06 -19.96
N THR A 79 3.47 5.00 -19.31
CA THR A 79 3.47 5.09 -17.85
C THR A 79 2.52 6.17 -17.37
N SER A 80 1.71 5.82 -16.37
CA SER A 80 1.04 6.81 -15.51
C SER A 80 1.61 6.70 -14.09
N THR A 81 1.90 7.83 -13.45
CA THR A 81 2.31 7.87 -12.05
C THR A 81 1.24 8.58 -11.24
N LYS A 82 0.80 7.97 -10.15
CA LYS A 82 -0.05 8.60 -9.14
C LYS A 82 0.67 8.58 -7.80
N LEU A 83 0.88 9.75 -7.21
CA LEU A 83 1.53 9.84 -5.90
C LEU A 83 0.50 9.53 -4.81
N LYS A 84 0.86 8.66 -3.86
CA LYS A 84 0.03 8.31 -2.70
C LYS A 84 0.58 8.93 -1.42
N VAL A 85 0.77 10.25 -1.42
CA VAL A 85 1.17 11.00 -0.22
C VAL A 85 -0.07 11.67 0.35
N THR A 86 -0.27 11.56 1.66
CA THR A 86 -1.43 12.15 2.32
C THR A 86 -1.48 13.66 2.08
N GLY A 87 -2.58 14.16 1.54
CA GLY A 87 -2.79 15.58 1.26
C GLY A 87 -2.18 16.08 -0.05
N ILE A 88 -1.60 15.20 -0.88
CA ILE A 88 -1.10 15.56 -2.22
C ILE A 88 -1.69 14.58 -3.24
N ASP A 89 -2.65 15.07 -4.02
CA ASP A 89 -3.17 14.38 -5.18
C ASP A 89 -2.40 14.82 -6.42
N LEU A 90 -1.51 13.95 -6.92
CA LEU A 90 -0.72 14.20 -8.13
C LEU A 90 -0.87 13.04 -9.10
N PHE A 91 -1.10 13.36 -10.37
CA PHE A 91 -1.14 12.42 -11.49
C PHE A 91 -0.30 12.94 -12.65
N SER A 92 0.49 12.07 -13.28
CA SER A 92 1.16 12.38 -14.54
C SER A 92 1.17 11.18 -15.50
N ALA A 93 1.12 11.45 -16.79
CA ALA A 93 1.16 10.44 -17.85
C ALA A 93 1.83 10.97 -19.12
N GLY A 94 2.56 10.07 -19.81
CA GLY A 94 3.21 10.34 -21.10
C GLY A 94 4.17 11.52 -21.12
N GLU A 95 4.22 12.22 -22.26
CA GLU A 95 5.12 13.36 -22.53
C GLU A 95 4.51 14.69 -22.05
N PHE A 96 4.22 14.77 -20.75
CA PHE A 96 3.57 15.95 -20.15
C PHE A 96 4.47 17.21 -20.08
N MET A 97 5.76 17.07 -20.37
CA MET A 97 6.70 18.22 -20.44
C MET A 97 6.46 19.06 -21.70
N GLY A 98 5.94 18.47 -22.79
CA GLY A 98 5.83 19.13 -24.09
C GLY A 98 7.14 19.18 -24.86
N GLY A 99 7.16 19.96 -25.93
CA GLY A 99 8.29 20.11 -26.83
C GLY A 99 7.93 20.86 -28.12
N GLU A 100 8.87 20.94 -29.04
CA GLU A 100 8.66 21.58 -30.35
C GLU A 100 7.55 20.86 -31.14
N GLY A 101 6.62 21.63 -31.71
CA GLY A 101 5.46 21.11 -32.43
C GLY A 101 4.34 20.55 -31.53
N CYS A 102 4.41 20.76 -30.21
CA CYS A 102 3.33 20.40 -29.29
C CYS A 102 2.51 21.64 -28.90
N GLU A 103 1.23 21.43 -28.64
CA GLU A 103 0.31 22.42 -28.08
C GLU A 103 -0.01 22.09 -26.63
N GLU A 104 -0.22 23.11 -25.80
CA GLU A 104 -0.52 22.94 -24.38
C GLU A 104 -1.87 23.57 -24.01
N ILE A 105 -2.68 22.84 -23.26
CA ILE A 105 -3.88 23.38 -22.60
C ILE A 105 -3.60 23.36 -21.10
N VAL A 106 -3.71 24.52 -20.45
CA VAL A 106 -3.37 24.69 -19.02
C VAL A 106 -4.53 25.32 -18.25
N MET A 107 -4.86 24.73 -17.11
CA MET A 107 -5.75 25.28 -16.08
C MET A 107 -4.95 25.41 -14.78
N SER A 108 -4.95 26.60 -14.17
CA SER A 108 -4.22 26.88 -12.94
C SER A 108 -5.08 27.71 -11.99
N ASP A 109 -5.43 27.12 -10.86
CA ASP A 109 -6.02 27.77 -9.70
C ASP A 109 -5.16 27.51 -8.46
N PRO A 110 -4.15 28.36 -8.21
CA PRO A 110 -3.26 28.21 -7.06
C PRO A 110 -3.97 28.32 -5.71
N PHE A 111 -5.07 29.09 -5.61
CA PHE A 111 -5.82 29.25 -4.36
C PHE A 111 -6.69 28.03 -4.06
N GLY A 112 -7.34 27.48 -5.08
CA GLY A 112 -8.07 26.20 -4.99
C GLY A 112 -7.15 24.98 -4.94
N GLY A 113 -5.85 25.15 -5.18
CA GLY A 113 -4.87 24.06 -5.18
C GLY A 113 -4.98 23.13 -6.38
N VAL A 114 -5.52 23.61 -7.50
CA VAL A 114 -5.76 22.81 -8.71
C VAL A 114 -4.82 23.27 -9.84
N TYR A 115 -4.16 22.31 -10.48
CA TYR A 115 -3.41 22.54 -11.71
C TYR A 115 -3.62 21.37 -12.66
N LYS A 116 -3.99 21.65 -13.92
CA LYS A 116 -4.11 20.64 -14.99
C LYS A 116 -3.36 21.13 -16.22
N LYS A 117 -2.46 20.31 -16.76
CA LYS A 117 -1.76 20.53 -18.02
C LYS A 117 -1.97 19.33 -18.93
N LEU A 118 -2.41 19.59 -20.15
CA LEU A 118 -2.58 18.61 -21.22
C LEU A 118 -1.67 19.00 -22.38
N VAL A 119 -0.97 18.04 -22.95
CA VAL A 119 -0.04 18.24 -24.08
C VAL A 119 -0.58 17.48 -25.29
N ILE A 120 -0.76 18.18 -26.40
CA ILE A 120 -1.33 17.67 -27.64
C ILE A 120 -0.29 17.78 -28.76
N LYS A 121 -0.22 16.79 -29.63
CA LYS A 121 0.57 16.81 -30.86
C LYS A 121 -0.20 16.08 -31.96
N ASP A 122 -0.29 16.67 -33.14
CA ASP A 122 -1.02 16.12 -34.29
C ASP A 122 -2.47 15.68 -33.93
N ASP A 123 -3.20 16.57 -33.23
CA ASP A 123 -4.53 16.33 -32.67
C ASP A 123 -4.66 15.13 -31.73
N LYS A 124 -3.56 14.63 -31.15
CA LYS A 124 -3.58 13.54 -30.17
C LYS A 124 -3.04 14.00 -28.84
N LEU A 125 -3.66 13.55 -27.76
CA LEU A 125 -3.15 13.78 -26.41
C LEU A 125 -1.89 12.91 -26.19
N ILE A 126 -0.75 13.55 -25.97
CA ILE A 126 0.55 12.87 -25.76
C ILE A 126 1.04 12.98 -24.31
N GLY A 127 0.44 13.83 -23.49
CA GLY A 127 0.83 14.00 -22.09
C GLY A 127 -0.23 14.66 -21.22
N ALA A 128 -0.25 14.32 -19.93
CA ALA A 128 -1.11 14.93 -18.93
C ALA A 128 -0.39 15.07 -17.58
N CYS A 129 -0.60 16.18 -16.88
CA CYS A 129 -0.12 16.45 -15.53
C CYS A 129 -1.22 17.13 -14.72
N LEU A 130 -1.64 16.54 -13.61
CA LEU A 130 -2.73 17.01 -12.76
C LEU A 130 -2.26 17.09 -11.30
N TYR A 131 -2.65 18.16 -10.62
CA TYR A 131 -2.41 18.41 -9.21
C TYR A 131 -3.69 18.90 -8.53
N GLY A 132 -3.95 18.39 -7.32
CA GLY A 132 -5.17 18.64 -6.57
C GLY A 132 -6.35 17.82 -7.12
N ASP A 133 -6.93 18.26 -8.23
CA ASP A 133 -7.98 17.50 -8.92
C ASP A 133 -7.38 16.51 -9.94
N THR A 134 -7.30 15.24 -9.52
CA THR A 134 -6.76 14.14 -10.33
C THR A 134 -7.82 13.14 -10.81
N VAL A 135 -9.11 13.50 -10.70
CA VAL A 135 -10.23 12.60 -10.97
C VAL A 135 -10.18 12.05 -12.41
N ASP A 136 -9.90 12.90 -13.39
CA ASP A 136 -9.88 12.57 -14.81
C ASP A 136 -8.58 11.89 -15.29
N GLY A 137 -7.60 11.68 -14.42
CA GLY A 137 -6.28 11.19 -14.82
C GLY A 137 -6.31 9.86 -15.58
N SER A 138 -7.19 8.94 -15.17
CA SER A 138 -7.37 7.65 -15.85
C SER A 138 -7.94 7.79 -17.26
N TRP A 139 -8.83 8.75 -17.47
CA TRP A 139 -9.45 9.01 -18.77
C TRP A 139 -8.44 9.64 -19.74
N TYR A 140 -7.67 10.64 -19.29
CA TYR A 140 -6.56 11.18 -20.08
C TYR A 140 -5.53 10.11 -20.45
N PHE A 141 -5.20 9.22 -19.52
CA PHE A 141 -4.29 8.10 -19.80
C PHE A 141 -4.85 7.16 -20.87
N LYS A 142 -6.17 6.90 -20.84
CA LYS A 142 -6.84 6.10 -21.87
C LYS A 142 -6.76 6.78 -23.24
N LEU A 143 -7.09 8.07 -23.36
CA LEU A 143 -6.98 8.81 -24.62
C LEU A 143 -5.57 8.75 -25.20
N LEU A 144 -4.57 8.93 -24.34
CA LEU A 144 -3.15 8.86 -24.71
C LEU A 144 -2.76 7.46 -25.20
N ARG A 145 -3.20 6.41 -24.50
CA ARG A 145 -2.94 5.01 -24.87
C ARG A 145 -3.62 4.61 -26.17
N ASP A 146 -4.86 5.05 -26.37
CA ASP A 146 -5.66 4.69 -27.53
C ASP A 146 -5.25 5.52 -28.77
N GLY A 147 -4.47 6.60 -28.59
CA GLY A 147 -3.99 7.46 -29.69
C GLY A 147 -5.14 8.12 -30.47
N ARG A 148 -6.30 8.31 -29.81
CA ARG A 148 -7.52 8.88 -30.39
C ARG A 148 -7.27 10.35 -30.74
N SER A 149 -7.77 10.80 -31.90
CA SER A 149 -7.86 12.23 -32.16
C SER A 149 -8.72 12.91 -31.08
N VAL A 150 -8.29 14.08 -30.62
CA VAL A 150 -9.01 14.93 -29.65
C VAL A 150 -9.57 16.19 -30.30
N SER A 151 -9.45 16.33 -31.63
CA SER A 151 -9.92 17.51 -32.37
C SER A 151 -11.41 17.81 -32.14
N ASP A 152 -12.23 16.78 -32.04
CA ASP A 152 -13.68 16.86 -31.84
C ASP A 152 -14.09 17.23 -30.40
N ILE A 153 -13.19 17.02 -29.44
CA ILE A 153 -13.45 17.25 -28.00
C ILE A 153 -12.55 18.33 -27.41
N ARG A 154 -11.74 19.00 -28.23
CA ARG A 154 -10.64 19.87 -27.80
C ARG A 154 -11.10 20.97 -26.84
N GLU A 155 -12.23 21.62 -27.13
CA GLU A 155 -12.79 22.70 -26.30
C GLU A 155 -13.22 22.24 -24.91
N LYS A 156 -13.65 20.98 -24.81
CA LYS A 156 -14.18 20.39 -23.57
C LYS A 156 -13.17 19.51 -22.86
N LEU A 157 -12.05 19.21 -23.52
CA LEU A 157 -11.03 18.26 -23.10
C LEU A 157 -10.52 18.54 -21.69
N MET A 158 -10.28 19.82 -21.35
CA MET A 158 -9.76 20.24 -20.04
C MET A 158 -10.69 19.92 -18.86
N PHE A 159 -12.00 19.83 -19.12
CA PHE A 159 -13.02 19.65 -18.09
C PHE A 159 -13.37 18.18 -17.84
N GLY A 160 -12.64 17.24 -18.46
CA GLY A 160 -12.80 15.81 -18.20
C GLY A 160 -13.91 15.13 -19.00
N GLU A 161 -14.00 13.81 -18.85
CA GLU A 161 -14.89 12.94 -19.63
C GLU A 161 -16.37 13.33 -19.52
N SER A 162 -16.78 13.79 -18.34
CA SER A 162 -18.17 14.15 -18.02
C SER A 162 -18.69 15.35 -18.80
N ASN A 163 -17.80 16.21 -19.33
CA ASN A 163 -18.18 17.43 -20.04
C ASN A 163 -18.20 17.26 -21.57
N ILE A 164 -17.76 16.13 -22.12
CA ILE A 164 -17.67 15.91 -23.57
C ILE A 164 -19.01 15.54 -24.23
N GLY A 165 -20.06 15.28 -23.46
CA GLY A 165 -21.40 15.19 -24.02
C GLY A 165 -21.90 16.55 -24.50
N ASP A 166 -22.44 16.62 -25.73
CA ASP A 166 -23.48 17.61 -26.01
C ASP A 166 -24.53 17.09 -27.00
N VAL A 167 -25.72 17.67 -26.86
CA VAL A 167 -26.90 17.61 -27.73
C VAL A 167 -27.59 16.24 -27.95
N GLY A 168 -28.54 15.93 -27.06
CA GLY A 168 -29.70 15.08 -27.38
C GLY A 168 -29.85 13.80 -26.55
N HIS A 169 -30.77 13.84 -25.59
CA HIS A 169 -31.38 12.72 -24.87
C HIS A 169 -30.48 11.84 -23.96
N GLU A 170 -30.75 11.94 -22.66
CA GLU A 170 -30.56 10.94 -21.58
C GLU A 170 -29.24 10.11 -21.56
N GLY A 171 -28.30 10.54 -20.71
CA GLY A 171 -27.82 9.71 -19.59
C GLY A 171 -27.15 8.35 -19.82
N HIS A 172 -26.72 7.98 -21.03
CA HIS A 172 -26.05 6.69 -21.24
C HIS A 172 -24.52 6.78 -21.06
N SER A 173 -24.03 6.23 -19.94
CA SER A 173 -22.61 6.14 -19.56
C SER A 173 -21.78 5.27 -20.53
N SER A 174 -20.57 5.73 -20.89
CA SER A 174 -19.55 5.00 -21.66
C SER A 174 -19.24 3.57 -21.16
N ALA A 175 -19.55 3.23 -19.91
CA ALA A 175 -19.40 1.87 -19.39
C ALA A 175 -20.35 0.86 -20.07
N ALA A 176 -21.54 1.30 -20.51
CA ALA A 176 -22.53 0.44 -21.17
C ALA A 176 -22.03 -0.08 -22.52
N THR A 177 -21.32 0.76 -23.28
CA THR A 177 -20.86 0.48 -24.65
C THR A 177 -19.52 -0.28 -24.72
N MET A 178 -18.83 -0.48 -23.60
CA MET A 178 -17.58 -1.24 -23.56
C MET A 178 -17.79 -2.74 -23.86
N PRO A 179 -16.89 -3.39 -24.63
CA PRO A 179 -16.86 -4.85 -24.76
C PRO A 179 -16.58 -5.56 -23.43
N ASP A 180 -17.03 -6.81 -23.27
CA ASP A 180 -16.82 -7.59 -22.05
C ASP A 180 -15.33 -7.96 -21.83
N GLU A 181 -14.55 -8.04 -22.91
CA GLU A 181 -13.11 -8.31 -22.88
C GLU A 181 -12.30 -7.07 -22.49
N ALA A 182 -12.91 -5.87 -22.52
CA ALA A 182 -12.23 -4.63 -22.23
C ALA A 182 -11.67 -4.63 -20.81
N GLU A 183 -10.38 -4.34 -20.68
CA GLU A 183 -9.71 -4.29 -19.40
C GLU A 183 -10.16 -3.07 -18.59
N VAL A 184 -10.64 -3.33 -17.37
CA VAL A 184 -11.14 -2.31 -16.45
C VAL A 184 -10.12 -2.04 -15.34
N CYS A 185 -9.51 -3.08 -14.77
CA CYS A 185 -8.48 -2.95 -13.73
C CYS A 185 -7.13 -3.50 -14.22
N GLY A 186 -6.24 -2.64 -14.72
CA GLY A 186 -4.91 -3.08 -15.18
C GLY A 186 -4.00 -3.60 -14.08
N CYS A 187 -4.15 -3.11 -12.84
CA CYS A 187 -3.35 -3.58 -11.70
C CYS A 187 -3.62 -5.05 -11.32
N ASN A 188 -4.82 -5.57 -11.62
CA ASN A 188 -5.24 -6.94 -11.29
C ASN A 188 -5.73 -7.72 -12.52
N GLY A 189 -5.56 -7.17 -13.73
CA GLY A 189 -6.00 -7.78 -14.99
C GLY A 189 -7.49 -8.10 -15.08
N VAL A 190 -8.37 -7.28 -14.49
CA VAL A 190 -9.82 -7.56 -14.43
C VAL A 190 -10.55 -6.87 -15.59
N SER A 191 -11.30 -7.65 -16.38
CA SER A 191 -12.15 -7.15 -17.48
C SER A 191 -13.56 -6.74 -17.05
N LYS A 192 -14.27 -6.00 -17.90
CA LYS A 192 -15.69 -5.65 -17.71
C LYS A 192 -16.55 -6.90 -17.51
N GLY A 193 -16.41 -7.90 -18.37
CA GLY A 193 -17.18 -9.15 -18.32
C GLY A 193 -16.99 -9.89 -17.00
N THR A 194 -15.77 -9.88 -16.44
CA THR A 194 -15.49 -10.46 -15.11
C THR A 194 -16.26 -9.76 -14.01
N ILE A 195 -16.34 -8.42 -14.07
CA ILE A 195 -17.08 -7.61 -13.10
C ILE A 195 -18.58 -7.83 -13.27
N CYS A 196 -19.10 -7.76 -14.49
CA CYS A 196 -20.51 -7.98 -14.81
C CYS A 196 -20.98 -9.36 -14.34
N LYS A 197 -20.20 -10.41 -14.63
CA LYS A 197 -20.49 -11.78 -14.19
C LYS A 197 -20.51 -11.88 -12.67
N ALA A 198 -19.53 -11.30 -11.98
CA ALA A 198 -19.50 -11.32 -10.52
C ALA A 198 -20.71 -10.62 -9.89
N ILE A 199 -21.17 -9.51 -10.48
CA ILE A 199 -22.36 -8.78 -10.04
C ILE A 199 -23.62 -9.64 -10.20
N LYS A 200 -23.82 -10.24 -11.39
CA LYS A 200 -25.00 -11.05 -11.71
C LYS A 200 -25.04 -12.36 -10.91
N ASP A 201 -23.94 -13.11 -10.90
CA ASP A 201 -23.88 -14.44 -10.28
C ASP A 201 -23.98 -14.37 -8.75
N LYS A 202 -23.58 -13.26 -8.14
CA LYS A 202 -23.48 -13.11 -6.68
C LYS A 202 -24.39 -12.03 -6.09
N GLY A 203 -25.16 -11.33 -6.92
CA GLY A 203 -26.05 -10.24 -6.48
C GLY A 203 -25.30 -9.14 -5.74
N LEU A 204 -24.24 -8.57 -6.34
CA LEU A 204 -23.43 -7.53 -5.71
C LEU A 204 -24.03 -6.15 -5.99
N PHE A 205 -24.23 -5.33 -4.95
CA PHE A 205 -24.87 -4.01 -5.08
C PHE A 205 -23.95 -2.85 -4.70
N THR A 206 -22.79 -3.15 -4.14
CA THR A 206 -21.83 -2.14 -3.66
C THR A 206 -20.43 -2.32 -4.26
N LEU A 207 -19.70 -1.21 -4.38
CA LEU A 207 -18.31 -1.23 -4.84
C LEU A 207 -17.41 -2.10 -3.95
N ASP A 208 -17.63 -2.10 -2.63
CA ASP A 208 -16.82 -2.87 -1.68
C ASP A 208 -17.05 -4.39 -1.84
N GLU A 209 -18.25 -4.82 -2.23
CA GLU A 209 -18.54 -6.20 -2.62
C GLU A 209 -17.85 -6.59 -3.93
N VAL A 210 -17.91 -5.73 -4.95
CA VAL A 210 -17.20 -5.96 -6.22
C VAL A 210 -15.69 -6.07 -5.96
N LYS A 211 -15.10 -5.18 -5.15
CA LYS A 211 -13.69 -5.25 -4.72
C LYS A 211 -13.36 -6.56 -4.03
N LYS A 212 -14.23 -7.02 -3.13
CA LYS A 212 -14.02 -8.26 -2.37
C LYS A 212 -13.94 -9.48 -3.29
N HIS A 213 -14.80 -9.53 -4.31
CA HIS A 213 -14.97 -10.70 -5.17
C HIS A 213 -14.16 -10.70 -6.46
N THR A 214 -13.86 -9.54 -7.05
CA THR A 214 -13.12 -9.44 -8.32
C THR A 214 -11.71 -8.90 -8.14
N LYS A 215 -11.40 -8.29 -6.99
CA LYS A 215 -10.20 -7.49 -6.73
C LYS A 215 -10.08 -6.22 -7.59
N ALA A 216 -11.02 -5.93 -8.50
CA ALA A 216 -11.04 -4.64 -9.18
C ALA A 216 -11.12 -3.51 -8.12
N SER A 217 -10.36 -2.44 -8.30
CA SER A 217 -10.28 -1.30 -7.37
C SER A 217 -9.67 -1.58 -5.99
N ALA A 218 -9.06 -2.76 -5.77
CA ALA A 218 -8.45 -3.13 -4.48
C ALA A 218 -6.96 -2.76 -4.34
N SER A 219 -6.24 -2.46 -5.44
CA SER A 219 -4.78 -2.25 -5.43
C SER A 219 -4.39 -0.77 -5.60
N CYS A 220 -4.51 -0.24 -6.81
CA CYS A 220 -4.12 1.13 -7.15
C CYS A 220 -5.29 2.12 -7.07
N GLY A 221 -6.53 1.65 -7.23
CA GLY A 221 -7.77 2.43 -7.11
C GLY A 221 -8.15 3.25 -8.35
N SER A 222 -7.32 3.28 -9.40
CA SER A 222 -7.55 4.08 -10.62
C SER A 222 -8.82 3.71 -11.38
N CYS A 223 -9.23 2.44 -11.32
CA CYS A 223 -10.45 1.95 -11.98
C CYS A 223 -11.73 2.13 -11.16
N THR A 224 -11.67 2.79 -10.00
CA THR A 224 -12.81 2.85 -9.06
C THR A 224 -14.08 3.43 -9.68
N GLY A 225 -14.00 4.61 -10.30
CA GLY A 225 -15.16 5.23 -10.94
C GLY A 225 -15.74 4.38 -12.09
N LEU A 226 -14.88 3.74 -12.88
CA LEU A 226 -15.33 2.86 -13.96
C LEU A 226 -16.01 1.58 -13.43
N VAL A 227 -15.50 1.01 -12.35
CA VAL A 227 -16.15 -0.13 -11.66
C VAL A 227 -17.50 0.28 -11.08
N GLU A 228 -17.62 1.49 -10.53
CA GLU A 228 -18.91 2.03 -10.06
C GLU A 228 -19.89 2.21 -11.23
N GLN A 229 -19.45 2.71 -12.38
CA GLN A 229 -20.30 2.82 -13.57
C GLN A 229 -20.77 1.46 -14.11
N ILE A 230 -19.86 0.47 -14.17
CA ILE A 230 -20.22 -0.90 -14.56
C ILE A 230 -21.19 -1.51 -13.55
N LEU A 231 -20.99 -1.26 -12.25
CA LEU A 231 -21.88 -1.72 -11.19
C LEU A 231 -23.27 -1.07 -11.30
N MET A 232 -23.35 0.24 -11.49
CA MET A 232 -24.60 0.98 -11.76
C MET A 232 -25.34 0.42 -12.97
N PHE A 233 -24.63 0.14 -14.05
CA PHE A 233 -25.24 -0.41 -15.26
C PHE A 233 -25.70 -1.86 -15.09
N THR A 234 -24.89 -2.70 -14.43
CA THR A 234 -25.15 -4.14 -14.34
C THR A 234 -26.17 -4.48 -13.26
N ALA A 235 -26.12 -3.78 -12.12
CA ALA A 235 -27.09 -3.92 -11.04
C ALA A 235 -28.36 -3.07 -11.26
N GLY A 236 -28.33 -2.12 -12.21
CA GLY A 236 -29.45 -1.24 -12.50
C GLY A 236 -29.73 -0.22 -11.38
N GLY A 237 -31.01 0.13 -11.21
CA GLY A 237 -31.49 1.07 -10.18
C GLY A 237 -31.28 0.62 -8.73
N ASP A 238 -30.86 -0.64 -8.51
CA ASP A 238 -30.53 -1.19 -7.19
C ASP A 238 -29.09 -0.89 -6.75
N TYR A 239 -28.34 -0.07 -7.50
CA TYR A 239 -27.04 0.42 -7.07
C TYR A 239 -27.15 1.30 -5.84
N SER A 240 -26.56 0.84 -4.74
CA SER A 240 -26.38 1.64 -3.54
C SER A 240 -25.07 2.43 -3.67
N ALA A 241 -25.18 3.70 -4.06
CA ALA A 241 -24.04 4.63 -4.09
C ALA A 241 -23.26 4.55 -2.77
N ALA A 242 -21.93 4.45 -2.87
CA ALA A 242 -21.09 4.48 -1.67
C ALA A 242 -21.42 5.77 -0.91
N PRO A 243 -21.77 5.70 0.38
CA PRO A 243 -22.18 6.89 1.12
C PRO A 243 -21.05 7.93 1.07
N LYS A 244 -21.38 9.18 0.68
CA LYS A 244 -20.44 10.33 0.65
C LYS A 244 -19.67 10.49 1.96
N LYS A 245 -20.23 9.97 3.05
CA LYS A 245 -19.65 9.87 4.38
C LYS A 245 -19.46 8.40 4.76
N LYS A 246 -18.22 7.90 4.68
CA LYS A 246 -17.91 6.52 5.08
C LYS A 246 -17.86 6.42 6.61
N ALA A 247 -18.87 5.76 7.18
CA ALA A 247 -18.87 5.41 8.59
C ALA A 247 -17.68 4.51 8.96
N ILE A 248 -17.27 4.51 10.23
CA ILE A 248 -16.18 3.64 10.72
C ILE A 248 -16.51 2.16 10.46
N CYS A 249 -17.74 1.76 10.76
CA CYS A 249 -18.30 0.43 10.57
C CYS A 249 -19.82 0.48 10.78
N GLY A 250 -20.52 -0.65 10.62
CA GLY A 250 -21.99 -0.71 10.79
C GLY A 250 -22.52 -0.35 12.19
N CYS A 251 -21.66 -0.23 13.20
CA CYS A 251 -22.05 0.16 14.56
C CYS A 251 -22.47 1.64 14.69
N THR A 252 -22.19 2.49 13.71
CA THR A 252 -22.47 3.94 13.74
C THR A 252 -22.63 4.49 12.32
N ASP A 253 -23.16 5.70 12.18
CA ASP A 253 -23.07 6.48 10.93
C ASP A 253 -21.92 7.50 10.95
N ALA A 254 -21.25 7.63 12.09
CA ALA A 254 -20.12 8.54 12.26
C ALA A 254 -18.90 8.03 11.47
N SER A 255 -18.27 8.94 10.72
CA SER A 255 -16.98 8.72 10.10
C SER A 255 -15.85 8.82 11.12
N HIS A 256 -14.66 8.40 10.73
CA HIS A 256 -13.46 8.58 11.55
C HIS A 256 -13.20 10.05 11.91
N LYS A 257 -13.60 11.01 11.07
CA LYS A 257 -13.45 12.44 11.35
C LYS A 257 -14.43 12.88 12.44
N ASP A 258 -15.72 12.56 12.30
CA ASP A 258 -16.74 12.99 13.27
C ASP A 258 -16.42 12.49 14.67
N VAL A 259 -15.96 11.24 14.79
CA VAL A 259 -15.62 10.66 16.09
C VAL A 259 -14.47 11.42 16.75
N ARG A 260 -13.40 11.74 15.99
CA ARG A 260 -12.27 12.52 16.54
C ARG A 260 -12.67 13.94 16.91
N ASP A 261 -13.49 14.57 16.08
CA ASP A 261 -13.97 15.93 16.31
C ASP A 261 -14.86 15.97 17.56
N ALA A 262 -15.78 15.01 17.71
CA ALA A 262 -16.65 14.89 18.88
C ALA A 262 -15.87 14.60 20.17
N ILE A 263 -14.90 13.67 20.14
CA ILE A 263 -14.02 13.39 21.29
C ILE A 263 -13.34 14.67 21.80
N ARG A 264 -12.90 15.55 20.88
CA ARG A 264 -12.28 16.83 21.22
C ARG A 264 -13.28 17.85 21.72
N ALA A 265 -14.35 18.07 20.95
CA ALA A 265 -15.34 19.11 21.22
C ALA A 265 -16.11 18.88 22.53
N GLN A 266 -16.44 17.63 22.82
CA GLN A 266 -17.25 17.23 23.99
C GLN A 266 -16.39 16.70 25.15
N LYS A 267 -15.06 16.67 24.99
CA LYS A 267 -14.10 16.13 25.96
C LYS A 267 -14.48 14.71 26.44
N TYR A 268 -14.79 13.81 25.52
CA TYR A 268 -15.04 12.41 25.88
C TYR A 268 -13.75 11.72 26.31
N LEU A 269 -13.80 10.98 27.42
CA LEU A 269 -12.67 10.27 28.02
C LEU A 269 -12.83 8.74 28.00
N THR A 270 -14.07 8.27 27.78
CA THR A 270 -14.42 6.84 27.84
C THR A 270 -15.13 6.39 26.57
N HIS A 271 -15.10 5.07 26.31
CA HIS A 271 -15.85 4.47 25.22
C HIS A 271 -17.36 4.71 25.35
N ALA A 272 -17.89 4.64 26.59
CA ALA A 272 -19.31 4.81 26.86
C ALA A 272 -19.80 6.19 26.44
N GLU A 273 -19.07 7.25 26.81
CA GLU A 273 -19.40 8.63 26.42
C GLU A 273 -19.38 8.82 24.90
N VAL A 274 -18.39 8.23 24.21
CA VAL A 274 -18.33 8.29 22.74
C VAL A 274 -19.50 7.54 22.12
N TYR A 275 -19.85 6.37 22.66
CA TYR A 275 -20.91 5.54 22.11
C TYR A 275 -22.28 6.15 22.34
N GLU A 276 -22.55 6.68 23.53
CA GLU A 276 -23.79 7.39 23.85
C GLU A 276 -23.88 8.69 23.04
N GLY A 277 -22.83 9.51 23.05
CA GLY A 277 -22.79 10.81 22.40
C GLY A 277 -22.91 10.77 20.88
N LEU A 278 -22.53 9.66 20.25
CA LEU A 278 -22.60 9.47 18.79
C LEU A 278 -23.61 8.40 18.35
N GLY A 279 -24.50 7.97 19.25
CA GLY A 279 -25.59 7.05 18.91
C GLY A 279 -25.11 5.70 18.38
N TRP A 280 -24.11 5.09 19.02
CA TRP A 280 -23.63 3.76 18.65
C TRP A 280 -24.74 2.72 18.80
N ARG A 281 -24.98 1.94 17.74
CA ARG A 281 -26.00 0.88 17.72
C ARG A 281 -25.62 -0.33 18.58
N THR A 282 -24.32 -0.55 18.77
CA THR A 282 -23.80 -1.67 19.54
C THR A 282 -23.15 -1.17 20.83
N PRO A 283 -23.65 -1.54 22.02
CA PRO A 283 -23.16 -1.00 23.30
C PRO A 283 -21.66 -1.19 23.56
N ASN A 284 -21.04 -2.23 23.01
CA ASN A 284 -19.61 -2.53 23.21
C ASN A 284 -18.73 -2.26 21.97
N GLY A 285 -19.31 -1.71 20.91
CA GLY A 285 -18.65 -1.64 19.61
C GLY A 285 -18.36 -3.03 19.00
N CYS A 286 -17.58 -3.06 17.93
CA CYS A 286 -17.08 -4.27 17.29
C CYS A 286 -15.55 -4.25 17.17
N ALA A 287 -14.96 -5.31 16.61
CA ALA A 287 -13.52 -5.44 16.38
C ALA A 287 -12.91 -4.33 15.48
N THR A 288 -13.74 -3.57 14.77
CA THR A 288 -13.32 -2.44 13.94
C THR A 288 -13.32 -1.12 14.72
N CYS A 289 -14.46 -0.74 15.31
CA CYS A 289 -14.57 0.57 15.94
C CYS A 289 -14.00 0.64 17.35
N ARG A 290 -14.06 -0.45 18.13
CA ARG A 290 -13.60 -0.43 19.52
C ARG A 290 -12.11 -0.09 19.62
N PRO A 291 -11.19 -0.74 18.87
CA PRO A 291 -9.78 -0.35 18.87
C PRO A 291 -9.55 1.08 18.35
N ALA A 292 -10.33 1.52 17.36
CA ALA A 292 -10.21 2.86 16.80
C ALA A 292 -10.61 3.94 17.82
N VAL A 293 -11.74 3.77 18.50
CA VAL A 293 -12.21 4.69 19.55
C VAL A 293 -11.23 4.71 20.72
N ASN A 294 -10.75 3.56 21.19
CA ASN A 294 -9.72 3.49 22.22
C ASN A 294 -8.50 4.33 21.85
N TYR A 295 -7.98 4.14 20.62
CA TYR A 295 -6.84 4.90 20.13
C TYR A 295 -7.12 6.40 20.06
N TYR A 296 -8.30 6.82 19.59
CA TYR A 296 -8.66 8.24 19.52
C TYR A 296 -8.76 8.89 20.90
N LEU A 297 -9.29 8.19 21.89
CA LEU A 297 -9.35 8.67 23.27
C LEU A 297 -7.94 8.87 23.83
N ILE A 298 -7.10 7.83 23.84
CA ILE A 298 -5.77 7.88 24.46
C ILE A 298 -4.77 8.78 23.72
N SER A 299 -4.94 8.99 22.41
CA SER A 299 -4.10 9.91 21.63
C SER A 299 -4.58 11.36 21.70
N THR A 300 -5.86 11.60 21.95
CA THR A 300 -6.38 12.97 22.13
C THR A 300 -6.16 13.46 23.55
N TRP A 301 -6.36 12.60 24.54
CA TRP A 301 -6.29 12.93 25.97
C TRP A 301 -5.27 12.05 26.69
N PRO A 302 -3.97 12.17 26.35
CA PRO A 302 -2.94 11.38 26.99
C PRO A 302 -2.95 11.63 28.50
N LYS A 303 -2.86 10.57 29.30
CA LYS A 303 -2.92 10.57 30.78
C LYS A 303 -4.29 10.84 31.41
N GLU A 304 -5.26 11.37 30.65
CA GLU A 304 -6.64 11.56 31.12
C GLU A 304 -7.55 10.40 30.68
N ALA A 305 -7.51 10.03 29.39
CA ALA A 305 -8.22 8.86 28.89
C ALA A 305 -7.51 7.57 29.31
N LYS A 306 -8.27 6.62 29.86
CA LYS A 306 -7.74 5.33 30.30
C LYS A 306 -7.79 4.32 29.17
N ASP A 307 -6.65 3.68 28.89
CA ASP A 307 -6.58 2.57 27.93
C ASP A 307 -7.48 1.41 28.36
N ASP A 308 -8.19 0.83 27.39
CA ASP A 308 -9.06 -0.33 27.59
C ASP A 308 -8.41 -1.60 27.04
N PRO A 309 -7.96 -2.54 27.90
CA PRO A 309 -7.35 -3.79 27.45
C PRO A 309 -8.26 -4.68 26.59
N GLN A 310 -9.59 -4.54 26.67
CA GLN A 310 -10.53 -5.29 25.83
C GLN A 310 -10.53 -4.80 24.38
N SER A 311 -10.10 -3.56 24.15
CA SER A 311 -9.94 -2.99 22.81
C SER A 311 -8.74 -3.57 22.05
N ARG A 312 -7.95 -4.44 22.71
CA ARG A 312 -6.79 -5.10 22.12
C ARG A 312 -7.14 -6.46 21.53
N PHE A 313 -6.47 -6.81 20.43
CA PHE A 313 -6.59 -8.14 19.84
C PHE A 313 -6.01 -9.22 20.77
N VAL A 314 -6.44 -10.48 20.60
CA VAL A 314 -6.01 -11.59 21.46
C VAL A 314 -4.49 -11.70 21.57
N ASN A 315 -3.76 -11.50 20.47
CA ASN A 315 -2.30 -11.59 20.47
C ASN A 315 -1.63 -10.52 21.34
N GLU A 316 -2.25 -9.34 21.46
CA GLU A 316 -1.76 -8.26 22.30
C GLU A 316 -2.06 -8.51 23.78
N ARG A 317 -3.24 -9.06 24.09
CA ARG A 317 -3.65 -9.41 25.46
C ARG A 317 -2.88 -10.59 26.03
N SER A 318 -2.56 -11.57 25.18
CA SER A 318 -1.76 -12.75 25.55
C SER A 318 -0.26 -12.50 25.49
N HIS A 319 0.16 -11.29 25.07
CA HIS A 319 1.56 -10.94 24.82
C HIS A 319 2.30 -11.91 23.89
N ALA A 320 1.58 -12.69 23.09
CA ALA A 320 2.10 -13.78 22.27
C ALA A 320 1.22 -13.91 21.02
N ASN A 321 1.72 -14.52 19.94
CA ASN A 321 0.98 -14.62 18.68
C ASN A 321 0.66 -16.04 18.29
N ILE A 322 -0.62 -16.27 17.96
CA ILE A 322 -1.12 -17.55 17.49
C ILE A 322 -0.47 -17.89 16.14
N GLN A 323 0.10 -19.08 16.05
CA GLN A 323 0.74 -19.67 14.89
C GLN A 323 -0.25 -20.53 14.10
N LYS A 324 0.17 -20.99 12.90
CA LYS A 324 -0.68 -21.76 11.98
C LYS A 324 -1.26 -23.03 12.61
N ASP A 325 -0.50 -23.67 13.51
CA ASP A 325 -0.86 -24.90 14.21
C ASP A 325 -1.61 -24.66 15.54
N GLY A 326 -1.96 -23.40 15.84
CA GLY A 326 -2.63 -23.02 17.08
C GLY A 326 -1.69 -22.84 18.28
N THR A 327 -0.39 -23.12 18.14
CA THR A 327 0.62 -22.77 19.15
C THR A 327 0.88 -21.27 19.16
N TYR A 328 1.75 -20.80 20.04
CA TYR A 328 2.08 -19.40 20.21
C TYR A 328 3.56 -19.12 19.98
N SER A 329 3.85 -17.87 19.64
CA SER A 329 5.21 -17.34 19.61
C SER A 329 5.43 -16.31 20.72
N VAL A 330 6.54 -16.41 21.43
CA VAL A 330 6.97 -15.50 22.49
C VAL A 330 8.24 -14.77 22.06
N ILE A 331 8.19 -13.43 22.04
CA ILE A 331 9.33 -12.58 21.69
C ILE A 331 9.62 -11.65 22.87
N PRO A 332 10.65 -11.93 23.67
CA PRO A 332 11.11 -11.03 24.72
C PRO A 332 11.61 -9.69 24.16
N ARG A 333 11.46 -8.63 24.94
CA ARG A 333 11.98 -7.29 24.60
C ARG A 333 13.50 -7.26 24.76
N MET A 334 14.21 -6.86 23.71
CA MET A 334 15.66 -6.64 23.71
C MET A 334 15.91 -5.19 23.26
N TRP A 335 16.20 -4.32 24.22
CA TRP A 335 16.23 -2.87 24.00
C TRP A 335 17.35 -2.47 23.03
N GLY A 336 16.99 -1.91 21.89
CA GLY A 336 17.93 -1.59 20.81
C GLY A 336 18.74 -2.81 20.35
N GLY A 337 18.17 -4.02 20.44
CA GLY A 337 18.83 -5.28 20.08
C GLY A 337 19.85 -5.81 21.10
N HIS A 338 19.90 -5.26 22.31
CA HIS A 338 20.82 -5.68 23.36
C HIS A 338 20.23 -6.77 24.25
N THR A 339 21.10 -7.66 24.71
CA THR A 339 20.80 -8.66 25.73
C THR A 339 22.04 -9.00 26.56
N THR A 340 21.87 -9.73 27.66
CA THR A 340 22.97 -10.19 28.52
C THR A 340 23.09 -11.73 28.49
N PRO A 341 24.24 -12.30 28.90
CA PRO A 341 24.36 -13.75 29.06
C PRO A 341 23.31 -14.36 30.00
N ASP A 342 22.88 -13.65 31.03
CA ASP A 342 21.84 -14.13 31.96
C ASP A 342 20.44 -14.11 31.35
N GLU A 343 20.11 -13.10 30.54
CA GLU A 343 18.88 -13.11 29.74
C GLU A 343 18.88 -14.23 28.70
N LEU A 344 20.01 -14.44 28.01
CA LEU A 344 20.16 -15.53 27.06
C LEU A 344 20.03 -16.90 27.73
N ARG A 345 20.61 -17.08 28.92
CA ARG A 345 20.42 -18.29 29.74
C ARG A 345 18.96 -18.51 30.08
N ARG A 346 18.25 -17.50 30.61
CA ARG A 346 16.81 -17.62 30.90
C ARG A 346 15.97 -17.98 29.68
N ILE A 347 16.29 -17.41 28.52
CA ILE A 347 15.61 -17.76 27.25
C ILE A 347 15.89 -19.22 26.87
N ALA A 348 17.14 -19.67 26.97
CA ALA A 348 17.53 -21.06 26.67
C ALA A 348 16.88 -22.06 27.65
N ASP A 349 16.96 -21.78 28.95
CA ASP A 349 16.36 -22.61 30.00
C ASP A 349 14.84 -22.73 29.82
N ALA A 350 14.16 -21.64 29.47
CA ALA A 350 12.74 -21.67 29.14
C ALA A 350 12.46 -22.50 27.87
N ALA A 351 13.28 -22.36 26.83
CA ALA A 351 13.13 -23.16 25.61
C ALA A 351 13.24 -24.66 25.89
N ASP A 352 14.23 -25.08 26.68
CA ASP A 352 14.43 -26.48 27.06
C ASP A 352 13.31 -26.98 27.98
N LYS A 353 12.99 -26.24 29.05
CA LYS A 353 11.97 -26.63 30.04
C LYS A 353 10.60 -26.85 29.41
N TYR A 354 10.20 -25.96 28.51
CA TYR A 354 8.89 -26.01 27.85
C TYR A 354 8.93 -26.74 26.51
N LYS A 355 10.09 -27.34 26.14
CA LYS A 355 10.30 -28.08 24.89
C LYS A 355 9.88 -27.27 23.66
N ILE A 356 10.26 -25.99 23.63
CA ILE A 356 9.95 -25.07 22.55
C ILE A 356 10.77 -25.48 21.32
N PRO A 357 10.15 -25.87 20.20
CA PRO A 357 10.84 -26.52 19.09
C PRO A 357 11.73 -25.60 18.26
N THR A 358 11.54 -24.28 18.33
CA THR A 358 12.28 -23.35 17.47
C THR A 358 12.59 -22.04 18.19
N VAL A 359 13.89 -21.69 18.18
CA VAL A 359 14.42 -20.41 18.65
C VAL A 359 15.02 -19.69 17.45
N LYS A 360 14.44 -18.55 17.06
CA LYS A 360 14.77 -17.85 15.81
C LYS A 360 15.17 -16.40 16.05
N VAL A 361 16.27 -15.96 15.44
CA VAL A 361 16.61 -14.53 15.40
C VAL A 361 15.77 -13.82 14.34
N THR A 362 15.14 -12.71 14.73
CA THR A 362 14.29 -11.91 13.86
C THR A 362 15.07 -10.74 13.24
N GLY A 363 14.60 -10.23 12.09
CA GLY A 363 15.20 -9.05 11.46
C GLY A 363 15.10 -7.75 12.27
N GLY A 364 14.37 -7.76 13.38
CA GLY A 364 14.31 -6.65 14.34
C GLY A 364 15.27 -6.82 15.54
N GLN A 365 16.32 -7.63 15.40
CA GLN A 365 17.32 -7.88 16.44
C GLN A 365 16.73 -8.43 17.74
N ARG A 366 15.86 -9.44 17.62
CA ARG A 366 15.21 -10.10 18.77
C ARG A 366 15.19 -11.61 18.58
N ILE A 367 15.01 -12.34 19.68
CA ILE A 367 14.81 -13.80 19.68
C ILE A 367 13.32 -14.12 19.73
N ASP A 368 12.89 -15.05 18.89
CA ASP A 368 11.52 -15.55 18.75
C ASP A 368 11.44 -17.03 19.12
N LEU A 369 10.63 -17.34 20.12
CA LEU A 369 10.36 -18.68 20.63
C LEU A 369 9.06 -19.17 20.01
N LEU A 370 9.14 -20.07 19.04
CA LEU A 370 8.02 -20.54 18.21
C LEU A 370 7.60 -21.95 18.64
N GLY A 371 6.29 -22.16 18.79
CA GLY A 371 5.73 -23.47 19.18
C GLY A 371 5.34 -23.58 20.65
N VAL A 372 5.20 -22.46 21.35
CA VAL A 372 4.79 -22.42 22.76
C VAL A 372 3.34 -22.85 22.90
N LYS A 373 3.04 -23.82 23.77
CA LYS A 373 1.64 -24.22 24.02
C LYS A 373 0.91 -23.16 24.81
N LYS A 374 -0.41 -23.08 24.64
CA LYS A 374 -1.24 -22.04 25.25
C LYS A 374 -1.16 -22.06 26.78
N GLU A 375 -1.20 -23.25 27.36
CA GLU A 375 -1.14 -23.54 28.79
C GLU A 375 0.21 -23.15 29.41
N ASP A 376 1.29 -23.17 28.63
CA ASP A 376 2.64 -22.88 29.09
C ASP A 376 2.97 -21.38 29.06
N LEU A 377 2.18 -20.55 28.35
CA LEU A 377 2.47 -19.14 28.11
C LEU A 377 2.84 -18.34 29.37
N ALA A 378 2.06 -18.49 30.44
CA ALA A 378 2.30 -17.77 31.68
C ALA A 378 3.60 -18.22 32.36
N GLY A 379 3.91 -19.51 32.30
CA GLY A 379 5.15 -20.09 32.81
C GLY A 379 6.38 -19.61 32.02
N VAL A 380 6.29 -19.64 30.68
CA VAL A 380 7.35 -19.13 29.80
C VAL A 380 7.67 -17.66 30.10
N TRP A 381 6.65 -16.80 30.21
CA TRP A 381 6.88 -15.38 30.55
C TRP A 381 7.49 -15.19 31.94
N LYS A 382 7.07 -15.99 32.92
CA LYS A 382 7.61 -15.96 34.28
C LYS A 382 9.09 -16.34 34.31
N ASP A 383 9.46 -17.43 33.61
CA ASP A 383 10.82 -17.96 33.62
C ASP A 383 11.78 -17.09 32.80
N ILE A 384 11.33 -16.56 31.66
CA ILE A 384 12.11 -15.59 30.89
C ILE A 384 12.33 -14.31 31.72
N GLY A 385 11.30 -13.82 32.42
CA GLY A 385 11.40 -12.64 33.27
C GLY A 385 11.84 -11.37 32.53
N MET A 386 11.42 -11.23 31.27
CA MET A 386 11.67 -10.05 30.42
C MET A 386 10.33 -9.51 29.92
N PRO A 387 10.21 -8.19 29.66
CA PRO A 387 8.99 -7.61 29.11
C PRO A 387 8.64 -8.17 27.73
N SER A 388 7.36 -8.10 27.34
CA SER A 388 6.95 -8.47 25.99
C SER A 388 7.52 -7.53 24.92
N GLY A 389 8.01 -8.12 23.84
CA GLY A 389 8.45 -7.45 22.62
C GLY A 389 7.32 -6.81 21.81
N PHE A 390 6.05 -6.97 22.19
CA PHE A 390 4.86 -6.52 21.44
C PHE A 390 4.96 -6.76 19.94
N ALA A 391 5.60 -7.87 19.54
CA ALA A 391 5.96 -8.14 18.15
C ALA A 391 4.77 -8.21 17.18
N TYR A 392 3.56 -8.25 17.73
CA TYR A 392 2.30 -8.42 17.03
C TYR A 392 1.29 -7.30 17.34
N GLY A 393 1.63 -6.38 18.23
CA GLY A 393 0.78 -5.25 18.55
C GLY A 393 0.70 -4.23 17.43
N LYS A 394 -0.40 -3.47 17.42
CA LYS A 394 -0.50 -2.18 16.73
C LYS A 394 0.18 -1.10 17.57
N SER A 395 1.49 -1.22 17.68
CA SER A 395 2.35 -0.45 18.57
C SER A 395 3.77 -0.40 18.02
N LEU A 396 4.68 0.24 18.75
CA LEU A 396 6.11 0.08 18.51
C LEU A 396 6.52 -1.38 18.73
N ARG A 397 7.01 -2.02 17.66
CA ARG A 397 7.46 -3.42 17.71
C ARG A 397 8.94 -3.54 18.01
N THR A 398 9.78 -2.70 17.42
CA THR A 398 11.24 -2.80 17.52
C THR A 398 11.88 -1.48 17.10
N VAL A 399 13.03 -1.19 17.70
CA VAL A 399 14.00 -0.21 17.22
C VAL A 399 15.28 -0.95 16.83
N LYS A 400 15.53 -1.09 15.52
CA LYS A 400 16.74 -1.74 14.99
C LYS A 400 17.90 -0.76 15.03
N THR A 401 19.05 -1.16 15.55
CA THR A 401 20.23 -0.29 15.66
C THR A 401 21.43 -0.91 14.94
N CYS A 402 22.43 -0.11 14.60
CA CYS A 402 23.78 -0.65 14.41
C CYS A 402 24.59 -0.40 15.68
N VAL A 403 25.77 -1.01 15.77
CA VAL A 403 26.63 -0.92 16.97
C VAL A 403 27.26 0.48 17.19
N GLY A 404 26.96 1.45 16.31
CA GLY A 404 27.31 2.86 16.50
C GLY A 404 28.81 3.16 16.58
N SER A 405 29.14 4.37 17.03
CA SER A 405 30.51 4.81 17.32
C SER A 405 31.16 4.12 18.52
N GLU A 406 30.37 3.40 19.33
CA GLU A 406 30.87 2.65 20.48
C GLU A 406 31.77 1.49 20.05
N TRP A 407 31.40 0.76 18.98
CA TRP A 407 32.12 -0.44 18.54
C TRP A 407 32.57 -0.40 17.07
N CYS A 408 31.84 0.27 16.18
CA CYS A 408 32.14 0.26 14.76
C CYS A 408 33.25 1.26 14.44
N ARG A 409 34.31 0.81 13.75
CA ARG A 409 35.37 1.68 13.20
C ARG A 409 34.84 2.83 12.32
N PHE A 410 33.68 2.65 11.68
CA PHE A 410 33.06 3.67 10.83
C PHE A 410 31.89 4.41 11.50
N GLY A 411 31.57 4.08 12.75
CA GLY A 411 30.48 4.72 13.48
C GLY A 411 30.80 6.17 13.76
N THR A 412 29.89 7.08 13.40
CA THR A 412 30.07 8.52 13.62
C THR A 412 29.23 9.05 14.78
N GLN A 413 28.16 8.32 15.13
CA GLN A 413 27.23 8.66 16.20
C GLN A 413 26.83 7.39 16.96
N ASP A 414 26.40 7.58 18.20
CA ASP A 414 25.89 6.50 19.05
C ASP A 414 24.44 6.15 18.68
N SER A 415 24.29 5.25 17.70
CA SER A 415 22.98 4.72 17.30
C SER A 415 22.39 3.77 18.32
N THR A 416 23.23 3.11 19.12
CA THR A 416 22.80 2.13 20.11
C THR A 416 22.00 2.81 21.20
N GLN A 417 22.59 3.84 21.82
CA GLN A 417 21.94 4.55 22.92
C GLN A 417 20.70 5.29 22.44
N MET A 418 20.78 6.00 21.31
CA MET A 418 19.61 6.64 20.70
C MET A 418 18.49 5.64 20.41
N GLY A 419 18.82 4.42 19.94
CA GLY A 419 17.83 3.37 19.72
C GLY A 419 17.16 2.89 21.01
N LYS A 420 17.92 2.72 22.09
CA LYS A 420 17.40 2.37 23.43
C LYS A 420 16.48 3.48 23.95
N ASP A 421 16.91 4.73 23.86
CA ASP A 421 16.14 5.90 24.32
C ASP A 421 14.81 6.01 23.58
N LEU A 422 14.82 5.86 22.25
CA LEU A 422 13.61 5.83 21.43
C LEU A 422 12.70 4.66 21.80
N GLU A 423 13.26 3.46 22.01
CA GLU A 423 12.45 2.30 22.36
C GLU A 423 11.82 2.46 23.74
N HIS A 424 12.52 3.02 24.73
CA HIS A 424 11.97 3.34 26.05
C HIS A 424 10.91 4.44 26.01
N ALA A 425 11.17 5.54 25.28
CA ALA A 425 10.26 6.67 25.18
C ALA A 425 8.92 6.28 24.53
N LEU A 426 8.96 5.35 23.57
CA LEU A 426 7.80 4.90 22.82
C LEU A 426 7.32 3.50 23.25
N TRP A 427 7.88 2.97 24.34
CA TRP A 427 7.45 1.69 24.87
C TRP A 427 6.00 1.77 25.32
N ALA A 428 5.21 0.76 24.95
CA ALA A 428 3.76 0.74 25.14
C ALA A 428 3.00 1.89 24.43
N MET A 429 3.62 2.58 23.47
CA MET A 429 2.90 3.47 22.56
C MET A 429 1.98 2.65 21.64
N TYR A 430 0.73 3.05 21.57
CA TYR A 430 -0.25 2.51 20.62
C TYR A 430 -0.30 3.33 19.34
N SER A 431 -0.60 2.65 18.24
CA SER A 431 -0.78 3.29 16.94
C SER A 431 -1.78 2.50 16.11
N PRO A 432 -2.34 3.05 15.01
CA PRO A 432 -3.32 2.32 14.20
C PRO A 432 -2.77 1.06 13.51
N HIS A 433 -1.45 0.99 13.35
CA HIS A 433 -0.72 -0.05 12.62
C HIS A 433 0.58 -0.45 13.34
N LYS A 434 1.34 -1.38 12.77
CA LYS A 434 2.67 -1.72 13.29
C LYS A 434 3.64 -0.56 13.04
N VAL A 435 4.37 -0.15 14.07
CA VAL A 435 5.46 0.84 13.96
C VAL A 435 6.79 0.14 14.21
N LYS A 436 7.77 0.41 13.36
CA LYS A 436 9.16 -0.02 13.52
C LYS A 436 10.03 1.19 13.29
N LEU A 437 11.05 1.33 14.11
CA LEU A 437 12.06 2.36 13.92
C LEU A 437 13.40 1.70 13.68
N ALA A 438 14.33 2.46 13.11
CA ALA A 438 15.71 2.05 13.01
C ALA A 438 16.60 3.28 13.20
N VAL A 439 17.79 3.06 13.76
CA VAL A 439 18.78 4.11 14.02
C VAL A 439 20.14 3.65 13.48
N SER A 440 20.67 4.44 12.54
CA SER A 440 22.00 4.21 11.95
C SER A 440 22.94 5.34 12.37
N GLY A 441 24.09 4.99 12.92
CA GLY A 441 25.06 5.97 13.41
C GLY A 441 25.99 6.55 12.34
N CYS A 442 25.80 6.23 11.06
CA CYS A 442 26.56 6.76 9.92
C CYS A 442 25.83 6.50 8.59
N PRO A 443 26.28 7.10 7.47
CA PRO A 443 25.67 6.92 6.14
C PRO A 443 25.70 5.49 5.57
N ARG A 444 26.49 4.56 6.14
CA ARG A 444 26.48 3.15 5.71
C ARG A 444 25.18 2.42 6.03
N ASN A 445 24.36 2.99 6.90
CA ASN A 445 22.98 2.58 7.12
C ASN A 445 22.79 1.08 7.48
N CYS A 446 23.68 0.49 8.27
CA CYS A 446 23.59 -0.95 8.62
C CYS A 446 22.31 -1.33 9.37
N ALA A 447 21.63 -0.36 10.01
CA ALA A 447 20.33 -0.58 10.63
C ALA A 447 19.14 -0.46 9.66
N GLU A 448 19.37 -0.08 8.39
CA GLU A 448 18.34 0.19 7.38
C GLU A 448 17.35 1.29 7.83
N ALA A 449 17.88 2.37 8.42
CA ALA A 449 17.12 3.52 8.91
C ALA A 449 16.71 4.52 7.81
N GLY A 450 17.52 4.66 6.75
CA GLY A 450 17.17 5.39 5.54
C GLY A 450 16.53 4.48 4.49
N ILE A 451 15.52 5.01 3.77
CA ILE A 451 14.92 4.40 2.56
C ILE A 451 15.73 4.81 1.33
#